data_AF-A0AB34PDM0-F1
#
_entry.id   AF-A0AB34PDM0-F1
#
_cell.length_a   1.000
_cell.length_b   1.000
_cell.length_c   1.000
_cell.angle_alpha   90.00
_cell.angle_beta   90.00
_cell.angle_gamma   90.00
#
_symmetry.space_group_name_H-M   'P 1'
#
loop_
_entity.id
_entity.type
_entity.pdbx_description
1 polymer ?
#
loop_
_entity_poly.entity_id
_entity_poly.type
_entity_poly.pdbx_seq_one_letter_code
_entity_poly.pdbx_strand_id
1 'polypeptide(L)'
;MNFYVHEKALCESTTIGDGTRIWAFAHVLPGARLGAGCNICDGVFIENDVVVGDSVTVKCGVQLWDGVTLEDNVFVGPNATFTNDLRPRSKVYPEAFLRTVVETGASIGANATILPGIRIGRNAMIGAGAVVTRSVPPNAIVVGNPAKIVGYANTGTVATEKLQPQGTKTGIHPSSVRGVQMHTFNAIADMRGSLSVGEFEKEIPFAPKRYFLVYDVPTAETRGEHAHFECHQFLIAVKGSVHVVADDGKQREQFVLDKPNLGLYLPPMTWGIQYKYSEDAVLLVFASHFYDSADYIREYGAFIDQVRNNHA
;
A
#
# COMPACT_ATOMS: atom_id res chain seq x y z
N MET A 1 7.16 32.48 22.43
CA MET A 1 7.36 31.14 21.82
C MET A 1 6.02 30.71 21.26
N ASN A 2 5.95 30.34 19.99
CA ASN A 2 4.70 29.96 19.34
C ASN A 2 4.39 28.46 19.52
N PHE A 3 5.16 27.74 20.33
CA PHE A 3 4.96 26.33 20.70
C PHE A 3 4.92 26.19 22.23
N TYR A 4 4.36 25.08 22.71
CA TYR A 4 4.20 24.79 24.14
C TYR A 4 5.14 23.66 24.56
N VAL A 5 5.85 23.87 25.67
CA VAL A 5 6.63 22.84 26.36
C VAL A 5 6.13 22.76 27.79
N HIS A 6 5.68 21.57 28.18
CA HIS A 6 5.25 21.31 29.55
C HIS A 6 6.42 21.47 30.52
N GLU A 7 6.18 21.97 31.75
CA GLU A 7 7.21 22.24 32.77
C GLU A 7 8.07 21.02 33.16
N LYS A 8 7.55 19.81 32.89
CA LYS A 8 8.18 18.51 33.18
C LYS A 8 8.78 17.83 31.94
N ALA A 9 8.76 18.49 30.79
CA ALA A 9 9.43 18.01 29.58
C ALA A 9 10.87 18.53 29.55
N LEU A 10 11.77 17.78 28.90
CA LEU A 10 13.12 18.22 28.58
C LEU A 10 13.23 18.43 27.07
N CYS A 11 13.05 19.67 26.62
CA CYS A 11 13.22 20.02 25.21
C CYS A 11 14.50 20.82 25.02
N GLU A 12 15.51 20.20 24.41
CA GLU A 12 16.81 20.83 24.13
C GLU A 12 16.92 21.32 22.69
N SER A 13 16.04 20.86 21.78
CA SER A 13 15.98 21.34 20.40
C SER A 13 15.48 22.78 20.30
N THR A 14 16.11 23.55 19.42
CA THR A 14 15.68 24.90 19.02
C THR A 14 14.88 24.92 17.71
N THR A 15 14.68 23.78 17.07
CA THR A 15 14.01 23.66 15.76
C THR A 15 12.62 23.04 15.93
N ILE A 16 11.72 23.81 16.53
CA ILE A 16 10.33 23.43 16.80
C ILE A 16 9.39 24.42 16.10
N GLY A 17 8.50 23.91 15.24
CA GLY A 17 7.54 24.71 14.51
C GLY A 17 6.38 25.23 15.36
N ASP A 18 5.70 26.25 14.83
CA ASP A 18 4.59 26.95 15.50
C ASP A 18 3.42 26.01 15.81
N GLY A 19 2.78 26.19 16.96
CA GLY A 19 1.63 25.41 17.42
C GLY A 19 1.97 24.01 17.95
N THR A 20 3.24 23.58 17.87
CA THR A 20 3.67 22.29 18.41
C THR A 20 3.54 22.24 19.94
N ARG A 21 3.11 21.10 20.47
CA ARG A 21 2.96 20.85 21.91
C ARG A 21 3.81 19.65 22.33
N ILE A 22 4.64 19.86 23.34
CA ILE A 22 5.51 18.86 23.95
C ILE A 22 5.07 18.66 25.40
N TRP A 23 4.56 17.46 25.70
CA TRP A 23 3.92 17.15 26.99
C TRP A 23 4.90 16.57 28.01
N ALA A 24 4.39 16.29 29.23
CA ALA A 24 5.20 15.94 30.38
C ALA A 24 6.12 14.73 30.14
N PHE A 25 7.35 14.79 30.66
CA PHE A 25 8.32 13.70 30.58
C PHE A 25 8.78 13.33 29.17
N ALA A 26 8.38 14.08 28.13
CA ALA A 26 9.00 13.96 26.83
C ALA A 26 10.43 14.51 26.88
N HIS A 27 11.35 13.88 26.14
CA HIS A 27 12.73 14.33 26.00
C HIS A 27 13.09 14.44 24.52
N VAL A 28 13.43 15.64 24.07
CA VAL A 28 13.75 15.98 22.68
C VAL A 28 15.18 16.51 22.62
N LEU A 29 16.09 15.78 21.97
CA LEU A 29 17.51 16.12 21.88
C LEU A 29 17.78 17.33 20.96
N PRO A 30 18.92 18.03 21.12
CA PRO A 30 19.21 19.28 20.42
C PRO A 30 19.13 19.23 18.88
N GLY A 31 19.47 18.09 18.27
CA GLY A 31 19.48 17.93 16.81
C GLY A 31 18.10 17.75 16.17
N ALA A 32 17.08 17.34 16.95
CA ALA A 32 15.77 16.98 16.44
C ALA A 32 15.09 18.15 15.74
N ARG A 33 14.36 17.88 14.65
CA ARG A 33 13.61 18.90 13.89
C ARG A 33 12.14 18.54 13.86
N LEU A 34 11.30 19.39 14.46
CA LEU A 34 9.84 19.18 14.51
C LEU A 34 9.14 20.32 13.78
N GLY A 35 8.23 19.96 12.88
CA GLY A 35 7.36 20.89 12.15
C GLY A 35 6.33 21.59 13.04
N ALA A 36 5.38 22.26 12.39
CA ALA A 36 4.30 23.02 12.99
C ALA A 36 3.11 22.12 13.37
N GLY A 37 2.37 22.50 14.42
CA GLY A 37 1.12 21.86 14.81
C GLY A 37 1.26 20.42 15.32
N CYS A 38 2.46 19.99 15.71
CA CYS A 38 2.70 18.63 16.20
C CYS A 38 2.21 18.43 17.64
N ASN A 39 1.93 17.18 17.99
CA ASN A 39 1.54 16.79 19.35
C ASN A 39 2.41 15.64 19.84
N ILE A 40 3.41 15.98 20.65
CA ILE A 40 4.39 15.06 21.24
C ILE A 40 3.96 14.73 22.66
N CYS A 41 3.29 13.58 22.82
CA CYS A 41 2.68 13.16 24.08
C CYS A 41 3.70 12.72 25.14
N ASP A 42 3.18 12.41 26.32
CA ASP A 42 3.96 12.12 27.53
C ASP A 42 4.94 10.96 27.34
N GLY A 43 6.17 11.14 27.85
CA GLY A 43 7.20 10.11 27.85
C GLY A 43 7.74 9.73 26.46
N VAL A 44 7.51 10.56 25.43
CA VAL A 44 8.13 10.37 24.11
C VAL A 44 9.62 10.75 24.17
N PHE A 45 10.47 9.94 23.54
CA PHE A 45 11.90 10.22 23.38
C PHE A 45 12.23 10.47 21.91
N ILE A 46 12.97 11.52 21.59
CA ILE A 46 13.37 11.89 20.22
C ILE A 46 14.86 12.21 20.18
N GLU A 47 15.62 11.47 19.38
CA GLU A 47 17.07 11.67 19.20
C GLU A 47 17.43 12.81 18.24
N ASN A 48 18.72 12.97 17.92
CA ASN A 48 19.24 14.12 17.19
C ASN A 48 18.92 14.06 15.70
N ASP A 49 19.08 12.89 15.10
CA ASP A 49 18.89 12.66 13.67
C ASP A 49 17.46 12.19 13.38
N VAL A 50 16.50 13.01 13.82
CA VAL A 50 15.06 12.80 13.63
C VAL A 50 14.43 14.03 13.00
N VAL A 51 13.62 13.78 11.96
CA VAL A 51 12.80 14.80 11.32
C VAL A 51 11.34 14.41 11.46
N VAL A 52 10.54 15.33 11.99
CA VAL A 52 9.09 15.23 12.10
C VAL A 52 8.49 16.39 11.32
N GLY A 53 7.65 16.10 10.34
CA GLY A 53 6.93 17.08 9.52
C GLY A 53 5.84 17.81 10.30
N ASP A 54 4.89 18.40 9.58
CA ASP A 54 3.80 19.19 10.14
C ASP A 54 2.59 18.33 10.54
N SER A 55 1.85 18.77 11.55
CA SER A 55 0.61 18.13 12.03
C SER A 55 0.76 16.65 12.42
N VAL A 56 1.96 16.26 12.87
CA VAL A 56 2.24 14.89 13.32
C VAL A 56 1.79 14.69 14.76
N THR A 57 1.17 13.53 15.05
CA THR A 57 0.87 13.12 16.42
C THR A 57 1.72 11.93 16.81
N VAL A 58 2.49 12.07 17.89
CA VAL A 58 3.27 10.97 18.50
C VAL A 58 2.72 10.71 19.89
N LYS A 59 2.07 9.55 20.06
CA LYS A 59 1.45 9.16 21.34
C LYS A 59 2.49 8.65 22.34
N CYS A 60 2.08 8.53 23.60
CA CYS A 60 2.94 8.19 24.73
C CYS A 60 3.72 6.89 24.51
N GLY A 61 4.93 6.82 25.10
CA GLY A 61 5.75 5.60 25.13
C GLY A 61 6.46 5.27 23.82
N VAL A 62 6.51 6.20 22.87
CA VAL A 62 7.24 6.06 21.59
C VAL A 62 8.66 6.60 21.73
N GLN A 63 9.62 5.90 21.14
CA GLN A 63 11.00 6.38 20.96
C GLN A 63 11.30 6.52 19.46
N LEU A 64 11.70 7.72 19.04
CA LEU A 64 12.17 8.02 17.70
C LEU A 64 13.70 8.08 17.73
N TRP A 65 14.33 7.03 17.23
CA TRP A 65 15.79 6.91 17.17
C TRP A 65 16.37 7.66 15.97
N ASP A 66 17.68 7.91 16.03
CA ASP A 66 18.46 8.45 14.92
C ASP A 66 18.18 7.65 13.64
N GLY A 67 17.82 8.37 12.58
CA GLY A 67 17.46 7.81 11.28
C GLY A 67 15.96 7.74 10.98
N VAL A 68 15.09 8.09 11.93
CA VAL A 68 13.63 8.12 11.72
C VAL A 68 13.19 9.44 11.10
N THR A 69 12.39 9.36 10.04
CA THR A 69 11.70 10.50 9.44
C THR A 69 10.20 10.24 9.41
N LEU A 70 9.43 11.16 9.99
CA LEU A 70 7.96 11.19 9.90
C LEU A 70 7.58 12.38 9.03
N GLU A 71 6.92 12.15 7.90
CA GLU A 71 6.37 13.22 7.06
C GLU A 71 5.08 13.82 7.68
N ASP A 72 4.47 14.76 6.97
CA ASP A 72 3.31 15.51 7.45
C ASP A 72 2.09 14.61 7.72
N ASN A 73 1.26 15.00 8.69
CA ASN A 73 -0.01 14.33 9.02
C ASN A 73 0.14 12.86 9.44
N VAL A 74 1.35 12.42 9.80
CA VAL A 74 1.58 11.06 10.32
C VAL A 74 0.96 10.92 11.72
N PHE A 75 0.36 9.75 11.97
CA PHE A 75 -0.09 9.36 13.30
C PHE A 75 0.73 8.18 13.81
N VAL A 76 1.36 8.33 14.97
CA VAL A 76 2.07 7.25 15.66
C VAL A 76 1.32 6.91 16.95
N GLY A 77 0.74 5.72 16.98
CA GLY A 77 -0.03 5.18 18.11
C GLY A 77 0.82 4.93 19.36
N PRO A 78 0.17 4.81 20.53
CA PRO A 78 0.88 4.66 21.80
C PRO A 78 1.71 3.39 21.83
N ASN A 79 2.91 3.46 22.41
CA ASN A 79 3.88 2.38 22.50
C ASN A 79 4.33 1.77 21.16
N ALA A 80 4.08 2.44 20.02
CA ALA A 80 4.70 2.02 18.78
C ALA A 80 6.22 2.11 18.91
N THR A 81 6.92 1.06 18.48
CA THR A 81 8.36 0.88 18.67
C THR A 81 9.07 0.95 17.34
N PHE A 82 10.01 1.89 17.22
CA PHE A 82 10.94 1.96 16.10
C PHE A 82 12.26 1.28 16.47
N THR A 83 13.00 0.85 15.44
CA THR A 83 14.35 0.30 15.57
C THR A 83 15.20 0.83 14.40
N ASN A 84 16.52 0.91 14.59
CA ASN A 84 17.45 1.49 13.60
C ASN A 84 18.70 0.60 13.32
N ASP A 85 18.93 -0.43 14.14
CA ASP A 85 19.95 -1.47 13.94
C ASP A 85 19.28 -2.84 13.76
N LEU A 86 19.61 -3.53 12.66
CA LEU A 86 19.06 -4.84 12.33
C LEU A 86 19.66 -5.97 13.17
N ARG A 87 20.88 -5.79 13.70
CA ARG A 87 21.63 -6.80 14.45
C ARG A 87 22.30 -6.17 15.68
N PRO A 88 21.52 -5.57 16.61
CA PRO A 88 22.07 -4.83 17.72
C PRO A 88 22.91 -5.71 18.65
N ARG A 89 24.09 -5.21 19.00
CA ARG A 89 25.00 -5.83 19.98
C ARG A 89 25.59 -4.73 20.87
N SER A 90 25.62 -4.97 22.18
CA SER A 90 26.11 -3.98 23.14
C SER A 90 27.56 -3.56 22.80
N LYS A 91 27.81 -2.25 22.74
CA LYS A 91 29.10 -1.64 22.40
C LYS A 91 29.64 -1.98 21.00
N VAL A 92 28.77 -2.47 20.11
CA VAL A 92 29.06 -2.68 18.71
C VAL A 92 28.08 -1.83 17.93
N TYR A 93 28.60 -0.87 17.18
CA TYR A 93 27.79 0.11 16.46
C TYR A 93 27.97 -0.10 14.95
N PRO A 94 26.89 0.01 14.16
CA PRO A 94 27.02 -0.02 12.71
C PRO A 94 27.75 1.23 12.21
N GLU A 95 28.31 1.18 11.00
CA GLU A 95 28.90 2.37 10.35
C GLU A 95 27.86 3.47 10.15
N ALA A 96 26.61 3.08 9.86
CA ALA A 96 25.46 3.97 9.77
C ALA A 96 24.19 3.23 10.20
N PHE A 97 23.31 3.94 10.92
CA PHE A 97 21.98 3.45 11.25
C PHE A 97 21.07 3.45 10.02
N LEU A 98 20.19 2.45 9.94
CA LEU A 98 19.23 2.31 8.85
C LEU A 98 18.13 3.36 8.96
N ARG A 99 17.72 3.92 7.82
CA ARG A 99 16.73 5.00 7.75
C ARG A 99 15.32 4.45 7.61
N THR A 100 14.44 4.88 8.50
CA THR A 100 13.01 4.54 8.45
C THR A 100 12.22 5.78 8.09
N VAL A 101 11.42 5.70 7.03
CA VAL A 101 10.62 6.82 6.54
C VAL A 101 9.14 6.45 6.64
N VAL A 102 8.37 7.28 7.34
CA VAL A 102 6.92 7.16 7.44
C VAL A 102 6.32 8.31 6.64
N GLU A 103 5.72 7.99 5.50
CA GLU A 103 5.25 8.98 4.55
C GLU A 103 3.92 9.62 4.96
N THR A 104 3.62 10.72 4.29
CA THR A 104 2.52 11.64 4.59
C THR A 104 1.21 10.89 4.85
N GLY A 105 0.54 11.22 5.96
CA GLY A 105 -0.78 10.67 6.30
C GLY A 105 -0.80 9.19 6.71
N ALA A 106 0.35 8.50 6.77
CA ALA A 106 0.39 7.14 7.27
C ALA A 106 0.06 7.07 8.78
N SER A 107 -0.55 5.96 9.19
CA SER A 107 -0.96 5.71 10.56
C SER A 107 -0.35 4.42 11.09
N ILE A 108 0.34 4.52 12.22
CA ILE A 108 0.94 3.40 12.93
C ILE A 108 0.10 3.06 14.15
N GLY A 109 -0.46 1.85 14.18
CA GLY A 109 -1.28 1.37 15.27
C GLY A 109 -0.53 1.23 16.59
N ALA A 110 -1.29 1.22 17.68
CA ALA A 110 -0.74 1.06 19.03
C ALA A 110 0.13 -0.19 19.15
N ASN A 111 1.28 -0.08 19.83
CA ASN A 111 2.18 -1.18 20.12
C ASN A 111 2.70 -1.95 18.88
N ALA A 112 2.69 -1.33 17.70
CA ALA A 112 3.31 -1.90 16.50
C ALA A 112 4.85 -1.81 16.59
N THR A 113 5.56 -2.78 16.03
CA THR A 113 7.03 -2.80 15.96
C THR A 113 7.46 -2.60 14.51
N ILE A 114 8.29 -1.58 14.26
CA ILE A 114 8.85 -1.25 12.94
C ILE A 114 10.32 -1.66 12.91
N LEU A 115 10.65 -2.64 12.05
CA LEU A 115 12.05 -3.02 11.82
C LEU A 115 12.82 -1.89 11.11
N PRO A 116 14.16 -1.89 11.19
CA PRO A 116 14.98 -0.82 10.64
C PRO A 116 14.96 -0.78 9.12
N GLY A 117 15.13 0.41 8.53
CA GLY A 117 15.33 0.54 7.08
C GLY A 117 14.04 0.44 6.26
N ILE A 118 12.89 0.65 6.88
CA ILE A 118 11.58 0.41 6.29
C ILE A 118 10.94 1.72 5.85
N ARG A 119 10.30 1.69 4.67
CA ARG A 119 9.43 2.78 4.18
C ARG A 119 7.96 2.39 4.39
N ILE A 120 7.22 3.24 5.09
CA ILE A 120 5.77 3.10 5.26
C ILE A 120 5.11 4.13 4.35
N GLY A 121 4.47 3.65 3.28
CA GLY A 121 3.96 4.49 2.20
C GLY A 121 2.81 5.41 2.61
N ARG A 122 2.60 6.46 1.81
CA ARG A 122 1.55 7.48 2.01
C ARG A 122 0.19 6.85 2.34
N ASN A 123 -0.47 7.36 3.38
CA ASN A 123 -1.78 6.88 3.86
C ASN A 123 -1.83 5.37 4.24
N ALA A 124 -0.70 4.67 4.35
CA ALA A 124 -0.70 3.29 4.80
C ALA A 124 -1.17 3.19 6.26
N MET A 125 -1.71 2.03 6.61
CA MET A 125 -2.25 1.76 7.95
C MET A 125 -1.60 0.51 8.52
N ILE A 126 -0.79 0.70 9.56
CA ILE A 126 -0.22 -0.40 10.34
C ILE A 126 -1.21 -0.73 11.46
N GLY A 127 -1.69 -1.96 11.51
CA GLY A 127 -2.56 -2.44 12.58
C GLY A 127 -1.85 -2.46 13.93
N ALA A 128 -2.64 -2.36 15.00
CA ALA A 128 -2.11 -2.48 16.36
C ALA A 128 -1.39 -3.82 16.57
N GLY A 129 -0.24 -3.78 17.24
CA GLY A 129 0.58 -4.98 17.52
C GLY A 129 1.26 -5.62 16.31
N ALA A 130 1.21 -5.00 15.13
CA ALA A 130 1.85 -5.56 13.94
C ALA A 130 3.38 -5.50 14.04
N VAL A 131 4.07 -6.52 13.53
CA VAL A 131 5.55 -6.53 13.40
C VAL A 131 5.90 -6.34 11.93
N VAL A 132 6.24 -5.11 11.57
CA VAL A 132 6.50 -4.70 10.20
C VAL A 132 7.93 -5.06 9.83
N THR A 133 8.09 -6.06 8.96
CA THR A 133 9.39 -6.63 8.57
C THR A 133 9.87 -6.21 7.19
N ARG A 134 9.04 -5.48 6.44
CA ARG A 134 9.33 -4.97 5.09
C ARG A 134 8.56 -3.68 4.84
N SER A 135 8.97 -2.92 3.82
CA SER A 135 8.27 -1.71 3.38
C SER A 135 6.80 -1.98 3.08
N VAL A 136 5.96 -1.00 3.42
CA VAL A 136 4.51 -1.07 3.30
C VAL A 136 4.06 -0.15 2.17
N PRO A 137 3.36 -0.65 1.15
CA PRO A 137 2.95 0.17 0.00
C PRO A 137 1.97 1.28 0.39
N PRO A 138 1.87 2.36 -0.41
CA PRO A 138 0.90 3.43 -0.19
C PRO A 138 -0.53 2.88 -0.06
N ASN A 139 -1.26 3.40 0.92
CA ASN A 139 -2.62 3.03 1.26
C ASN A 139 -2.82 1.57 1.72
N ALA A 140 -1.77 0.75 1.81
CA ALA A 140 -1.91 -0.64 2.26
C ALA A 140 -2.28 -0.70 3.75
N ILE A 141 -3.08 -1.70 4.11
CA ILE A 141 -3.43 -2.03 5.49
C ILE A 141 -2.70 -3.33 5.83
N VAL A 142 -1.80 -3.28 6.82
CA VAL A 142 -1.03 -4.45 7.27
C VAL A 142 -1.31 -4.80 8.71
N VAL A 143 -1.40 -6.10 9.03
CA VAL A 143 -1.61 -6.59 10.39
C VAL A 143 -0.82 -7.86 10.67
N GLY A 144 -0.64 -8.19 11.95
CA GLY A 144 -0.07 -9.46 12.41
C GLY A 144 1.44 -9.47 12.60
N ASN A 145 1.97 -10.63 12.97
CA ASN A 145 3.40 -10.87 13.19
C ASN A 145 3.82 -12.17 12.45
N PRO A 146 4.60 -12.08 11.35
CA PRO A 146 5.00 -10.84 10.67
C PRO A 146 3.80 -10.15 10.00
N ALA A 147 3.90 -8.84 9.78
CA ALA A 147 2.84 -8.04 9.19
C ALA A 147 2.56 -8.45 7.73
N LYS A 148 1.29 -8.65 7.39
CA LYS A 148 0.83 -8.99 6.03
C LYS A 148 -0.25 -8.02 5.57
N ILE A 149 -0.25 -7.71 4.27
CA ILE A 149 -1.28 -6.86 3.65
C ILE A 149 -2.62 -7.60 3.68
N VAL A 150 -3.61 -6.99 4.34
CA VAL A 150 -4.98 -7.51 4.42
C VAL A 150 -5.96 -6.75 3.52
N GLY A 151 -5.61 -5.55 3.10
CA GLY A 151 -6.43 -4.70 2.24
C GLY A 151 -5.75 -3.37 1.92
N TYR A 152 -6.49 -2.47 1.30
CA TYR A 152 -6.08 -1.09 1.01
C TYR A 152 -7.15 -0.13 1.51
N ALA A 153 -6.75 1.00 2.09
CA ALA A 153 -7.67 2.02 2.60
C ALA A 153 -8.55 2.59 1.48
N ASN A 154 -9.77 3.02 1.82
CA ASN A 154 -10.76 3.58 0.89
C ASN A 154 -11.06 2.72 -0.35
N THR A 155 -10.95 1.39 -0.20
CA THR A 155 -11.23 0.45 -1.30
C THR A 155 -12.65 -0.06 -1.20
N GLY A 156 -13.47 0.19 -2.22
CA GLY A 156 -14.75 -0.50 -2.38
C GLY A 156 -14.52 -1.99 -2.64
N THR A 157 -15.36 -2.85 -2.06
CA THR A 157 -15.34 -4.29 -2.40
C THR A 157 -16.47 -4.56 -3.39
N VAL A 158 -16.16 -5.03 -4.59
CA VAL A 158 -17.18 -5.68 -5.41
C VAL A 158 -17.46 -7.02 -4.78
N ALA A 159 -18.61 -7.16 -4.13
CA ALA A 159 -19.11 -8.46 -3.75
C ALA A 159 -19.35 -9.26 -5.04
N THR A 160 -18.45 -10.22 -5.34
CA THR A 160 -18.64 -11.23 -6.39
C THR A 160 -19.98 -11.96 -6.23
N GLU A 161 -20.57 -11.94 -5.02
CA GLU A 161 -21.91 -12.44 -4.72
C GLU A 161 -23.06 -11.68 -5.42
N LYS A 162 -22.91 -10.37 -5.70
CA LYS A 162 -23.93 -9.62 -6.47
C LYS A 162 -23.84 -9.88 -7.99
N LEU A 163 -22.79 -10.56 -8.42
CA LEU A 163 -22.58 -11.03 -9.79
C LEU A 163 -22.75 -12.55 -9.87
N GLN A 164 -23.61 -13.15 -9.04
CA GLN A 164 -24.02 -14.55 -9.25
C GLN A 164 -24.87 -14.63 -10.52
N PRO A 165 -24.39 -15.29 -11.59
CA PRO A 165 -25.20 -15.45 -12.78
C PRO A 165 -26.26 -16.50 -12.47
N GLN A 166 -27.51 -16.07 -12.35
CA GLN A 166 -28.63 -16.95 -12.70
C GLN A 166 -28.59 -17.12 -14.23
N GLY A 167 -27.77 -18.06 -14.70
CA GLY A 167 -27.61 -18.36 -16.12
C GLY A 167 -26.28 -17.91 -16.69
N THR A 168 -25.61 -18.85 -17.33
CA THR A 168 -24.39 -18.75 -18.14
C THR A 168 -24.59 -17.82 -19.35
N LYS A 169 -24.50 -16.50 -19.15
CA LYS A 169 -24.45 -15.53 -20.24
C LYS A 169 -23.28 -14.59 -20.05
N THR A 170 -22.65 -14.24 -21.17
CA THR A 170 -21.60 -13.24 -21.22
C THR A 170 -22.11 -11.91 -20.67
N GLY A 171 -21.32 -11.26 -19.80
CA GLY A 171 -21.68 -9.99 -19.17
C GLY A 171 -20.47 -9.11 -18.95
N ILE A 172 -20.61 -7.82 -19.24
CA ILE A 172 -19.60 -6.78 -18.99
C ILE A 172 -20.16 -5.84 -17.93
N HIS A 173 -19.48 -5.75 -16.80
CA HIS A 173 -19.89 -4.98 -15.63
C HIS A 173 -18.87 -3.86 -15.37
N PRO A 174 -19.23 -2.58 -15.57
CA PRO A 174 -18.33 -1.48 -15.30
C PRO A 174 -18.05 -1.37 -13.79
N SER A 175 -16.81 -1.03 -13.46
CA SER A 175 -16.36 -0.70 -12.11
C SER A 175 -16.61 0.77 -11.79
N SER A 176 -16.56 1.10 -10.49
CA SER A 176 -16.45 2.48 -10.02
C SER A 176 -15.13 3.15 -10.45
N VAL A 177 -14.06 2.35 -10.64
CA VAL A 177 -12.75 2.77 -11.13
C VAL A 177 -12.82 3.00 -12.64
N ARG A 178 -12.37 4.18 -13.09
CA ARG A 178 -12.55 4.65 -14.47
C ARG A 178 -12.06 3.65 -15.52
N GLY A 179 -12.99 3.17 -16.34
CA GLY A 179 -12.71 2.30 -17.49
C GLY A 179 -12.39 0.85 -17.14
N VAL A 180 -12.26 0.51 -15.87
CA VAL A 180 -12.10 -0.88 -15.41
C VAL A 180 -13.43 -1.61 -15.60
N GLN A 181 -13.35 -2.85 -16.06
CA GLN A 181 -14.53 -3.68 -16.32
C GLN A 181 -14.31 -5.10 -15.83
N MET A 182 -15.30 -5.65 -15.13
CA MET A 182 -15.38 -7.07 -14.80
C MET A 182 -16.19 -7.79 -15.89
N HIS A 183 -15.63 -8.86 -16.43
CA HIS A 183 -16.19 -9.66 -17.50
C HIS A 183 -16.55 -11.04 -16.96
N THR A 184 -17.74 -11.51 -17.29
CA THR A 184 -18.14 -12.91 -17.13
C THR A 184 -18.24 -13.52 -18.52
N PHE A 185 -17.49 -14.59 -18.76
CA PHE A 185 -17.50 -15.35 -20.00
C PHE A 185 -18.49 -16.49 -19.97
N ASN A 186 -18.92 -16.90 -21.16
CA ASN A 186 -19.75 -18.09 -21.31
C ASN A 186 -18.99 -19.33 -20.82
N ALA A 187 -19.64 -20.13 -19.98
CA ALA A 187 -19.10 -21.37 -19.43
C ALA A 187 -20.08 -22.51 -19.72
N ILE A 188 -19.59 -23.55 -20.38
CA ILE A 188 -20.34 -24.75 -20.76
C ILE A 188 -19.75 -25.91 -19.98
N ALA A 189 -20.59 -26.63 -19.24
CA ALA A 189 -20.21 -27.84 -18.52
C ALA A 189 -21.03 -29.02 -19.04
N ASP A 190 -20.35 -30.09 -19.43
CA ASP A 190 -20.97 -31.36 -19.80
C ASP A 190 -20.19 -32.56 -19.19
N MET A 191 -20.62 -33.79 -19.50
CA MET A 191 -19.99 -35.00 -18.95
C MET A 191 -18.51 -35.20 -19.33
N ARG A 192 -17.98 -34.45 -20.30
CA ARG A 192 -16.59 -34.48 -20.74
C ARG A 192 -15.72 -33.43 -20.04
N GLY A 193 -16.33 -32.48 -19.32
CA GLY A 193 -15.64 -31.43 -18.60
C GLY A 193 -16.28 -30.05 -18.78
N SER A 194 -15.48 -29.01 -18.54
CA SER A 194 -15.91 -27.61 -18.59
C SER A 194 -15.09 -26.81 -19.59
N LEU A 195 -15.75 -25.93 -20.34
CA LEU A 195 -15.15 -25.05 -21.33
C LEU A 195 -15.66 -23.62 -21.11
N SER A 196 -14.74 -22.66 -21.07
CA SER A 196 -15.01 -21.22 -21.08
C SER A 196 -14.41 -20.61 -22.33
N VAL A 197 -15.08 -19.61 -22.92
CA VAL A 197 -14.62 -18.96 -24.16
C VAL A 197 -14.81 -17.44 -24.08
N GLY A 198 -13.82 -16.71 -24.55
CA GLY A 198 -13.88 -15.27 -24.80
C GLY A 198 -13.18 -14.94 -26.11
N GLU A 199 -13.73 -14.01 -26.87
CA GLU A 199 -13.17 -13.56 -28.14
C GLU A 199 -12.54 -12.17 -27.97
N PHE A 200 -11.36 -11.97 -28.56
CA PHE A 200 -10.74 -10.66 -28.65
C PHE A 200 -11.53 -9.76 -29.59
N GLU A 201 -11.54 -8.46 -29.29
CA GLU A 201 -12.28 -7.42 -30.03
C GLU A 201 -13.81 -7.58 -29.98
N LYS A 202 -14.33 -8.52 -29.16
CA LYS A 202 -15.75 -8.66 -28.83
C LYS A 202 -15.97 -8.51 -27.33
N GLU A 203 -15.62 -9.54 -26.55
CA GLU A 203 -15.67 -9.46 -25.09
C GLU A 203 -14.41 -8.80 -24.54
N ILE A 204 -13.23 -9.24 -24.97
CA ILE A 204 -11.97 -8.62 -24.54
C ILE A 204 -11.71 -7.40 -25.45
N PRO A 205 -11.61 -6.17 -24.90
CA PRO A 205 -11.73 -4.94 -25.69
C PRO A 205 -10.46 -4.57 -26.50
N PHE A 206 -9.55 -5.52 -26.74
CA PHE A 206 -8.35 -5.33 -27.55
C PHE A 206 -7.82 -6.68 -28.08
N ALA A 207 -7.07 -6.62 -29.20
CA ALA A 207 -6.26 -7.74 -29.67
C ALA A 207 -4.90 -7.76 -28.95
N PRO A 208 -4.50 -8.88 -28.30
CA PRO A 208 -3.25 -8.93 -27.56
C PRO A 208 -2.05 -9.09 -28.49
N LYS A 209 -0.93 -8.47 -28.12
CA LYS A 209 0.39 -8.73 -28.71
C LYS A 209 1.24 -9.65 -27.84
N ARG A 210 0.85 -9.84 -26.58
CA ARG A 210 1.59 -10.61 -25.58
C ARG A 210 0.64 -11.24 -24.58
N TYR A 211 1.00 -12.44 -24.11
CA TYR A 211 0.46 -13.01 -22.90
C TYR A 211 1.60 -13.35 -21.94
N PHE A 212 1.30 -13.44 -20.65
CA PHE A 212 2.21 -13.99 -19.66
C PHE A 212 1.42 -14.65 -18.51
N LEU A 213 2.11 -15.50 -17.76
CA LEU A 213 1.55 -16.23 -16.63
C LEU A 213 2.29 -15.83 -15.35
N VAL A 214 1.55 -15.70 -14.26
CA VAL A 214 2.08 -15.53 -12.91
C VAL A 214 1.55 -16.68 -12.06
N TYR A 215 2.46 -17.47 -11.50
CA TYR A 215 2.18 -18.70 -10.73
C TYR A 215 3.25 -18.89 -9.65
N ASP A 216 3.04 -19.82 -8.71
CA ASP A 216 3.92 -20.10 -7.57
C ASP A 216 4.27 -18.84 -6.74
N VAL A 217 3.30 -17.93 -6.60
CA VAL A 217 3.45 -16.71 -5.81
C VAL A 217 3.23 -17.06 -4.34
N PRO A 218 4.22 -16.85 -3.45
CA PRO A 218 4.01 -17.10 -2.03
C PRO A 218 2.84 -16.22 -1.54
N THR A 219 1.91 -16.78 -0.76
CA THR A 219 0.65 -16.10 -0.36
C THR A 219 0.85 -14.74 0.33
N ALA A 220 2.02 -14.52 0.94
CA ALA A 220 2.37 -13.25 1.56
C ALA A 220 2.86 -12.18 0.56
N GLU A 221 3.24 -12.55 -0.65
CA GLU A 221 3.79 -11.63 -1.64
C GLU A 221 2.69 -10.86 -2.37
N THR A 222 3.04 -9.64 -2.73
CA THR A 222 2.26 -8.77 -3.59
C THR A 222 2.96 -8.70 -4.95
N ARG A 223 2.17 -8.66 -6.02
CA ARG A 223 2.60 -8.49 -7.40
C ARG A 223 1.88 -7.28 -7.99
N GLY A 224 2.39 -6.78 -9.11
CA GLY A 224 1.87 -5.55 -9.70
C GLY A 224 2.56 -4.34 -9.12
N GLU A 225 1.80 -3.47 -8.46
CA GLU A 225 2.26 -2.21 -7.86
C GLU A 225 2.83 -1.26 -8.92
N HIS A 226 2.09 -1.12 -10.01
CA HIS A 226 2.41 -0.19 -11.09
C HIS A 226 1.16 0.17 -11.89
N ALA A 227 1.28 1.23 -12.66
CA ALA A 227 0.39 1.54 -13.79
C ALA A 227 1.16 1.44 -15.11
N HIS A 228 0.41 1.42 -16.21
CA HIS A 228 0.93 1.47 -17.58
C HIS A 228 0.53 2.79 -18.25
N PHE A 229 1.40 3.42 -19.05
CA PHE A 229 1.03 4.62 -19.83
C PHE A 229 0.10 4.26 -21.00
N GLU A 230 0.39 3.18 -21.70
CA GLU A 230 -0.29 2.78 -22.95
C GLU A 230 -0.81 1.33 -22.93
N CYS A 231 -0.19 0.43 -22.16
CA CYS A 231 -0.56 -0.98 -22.20
C CYS A 231 -1.89 -1.27 -21.49
N HIS A 232 -2.89 -1.68 -22.27
CA HIS A 232 -4.09 -2.35 -21.78
C HIS A 232 -3.77 -3.77 -21.29
N GLN A 233 -4.39 -4.18 -20.19
CA GLN A 233 -4.25 -5.53 -19.62
C GLN A 233 -5.62 -6.19 -19.41
N PHE A 234 -5.64 -7.52 -19.54
CA PHE A 234 -6.81 -8.33 -19.22
C PHE A 234 -6.40 -9.55 -18.40
N LEU A 235 -6.92 -9.68 -17.18
CA LEU A 235 -6.48 -10.63 -16.15
C LEU A 235 -7.52 -11.73 -15.98
N ILE A 236 -7.09 -13.00 -15.96
CA ILE A 236 -7.94 -14.19 -15.70
C ILE A 236 -7.19 -15.13 -14.75
N ALA A 237 -7.80 -15.47 -13.61
CA ALA A 237 -7.29 -16.57 -12.78
C ALA A 237 -7.75 -17.90 -13.38
N VAL A 238 -6.88 -18.56 -14.14
CA VAL A 238 -7.21 -19.83 -14.83
C VAL A 238 -7.25 -21.02 -13.88
N LYS A 239 -6.64 -20.88 -12.71
CA LYS A 239 -6.70 -21.81 -11.58
C LYS A 239 -6.52 -21.03 -10.28
N GLY A 240 -7.08 -21.56 -9.18
CA GLY A 240 -6.98 -20.97 -7.86
C GLY A 240 -7.72 -19.63 -7.75
N SER A 241 -7.26 -18.76 -6.87
CA SER A 241 -7.82 -17.42 -6.70
C SER A 241 -6.75 -16.34 -6.54
N VAL A 242 -7.09 -15.14 -7.01
CA VAL A 242 -6.26 -13.94 -6.90
C VAL A 242 -7.13 -12.74 -6.56
N HIS A 243 -6.69 -11.91 -5.60
CA HIS A 243 -7.30 -10.61 -5.36
C HIS A 243 -6.60 -9.56 -6.21
N VAL A 244 -7.38 -8.74 -6.91
CA VAL A 244 -6.87 -7.64 -7.73
C VAL A 244 -7.45 -6.32 -7.23
N VAL A 245 -6.59 -5.34 -6.99
CA VAL A 245 -6.99 -3.96 -6.71
C VAL A 245 -6.71 -3.14 -7.97
N ALA A 246 -7.72 -2.38 -8.40
CA ALA A 246 -7.59 -1.37 -9.44
C ALA A 246 -7.80 0.01 -8.85
N ASP A 247 -7.02 0.98 -9.30
CA ASP A 247 -6.99 2.34 -8.78
C ASP A 247 -6.73 3.34 -9.93
N ASP A 248 -7.62 4.34 -10.08
CA ASP A 248 -7.52 5.38 -11.11
C ASP A 248 -6.95 6.72 -10.56
N GLY A 249 -6.43 6.70 -9.34
CA GLY A 249 -5.92 7.84 -8.58
C GLY A 249 -6.99 8.61 -7.79
N LYS A 250 -8.28 8.27 -7.97
CA LYS A 250 -9.41 8.88 -7.25
C LYS A 250 -10.29 7.85 -6.55
N GLN A 251 -10.60 6.77 -7.25
CA GLN A 251 -11.38 5.63 -6.78
C GLN A 251 -10.53 4.38 -6.79
N ARG A 252 -10.78 3.51 -5.82
CA ARG A 252 -10.11 2.23 -5.68
C ARG A 252 -11.12 1.14 -5.40
N GLU A 253 -10.99 0.03 -6.10
CA GLU A 253 -11.90 -1.10 -5.98
C GLU A 253 -11.15 -2.42 -6.03
N GLN A 254 -11.61 -3.39 -5.23
CA GLN A 254 -11.03 -4.72 -5.16
C GLN A 254 -11.97 -5.76 -5.79
N PHE A 255 -11.36 -6.67 -6.53
CA PHE A 255 -11.98 -7.78 -7.22
C PHE A 255 -11.36 -9.10 -6.76
N VAL A 256 -12.13 -10.17 -6.84
CA VAL A 256 -11.65 -11.54 -6.65
C VAL A 256 -11.84 -12.29 -7.95
N LEU A 257 -10.74 -12.80 -8.51
CA LEU A 257 -10.73 -13.70 -9.65
C LEU A 257 -10.54 -15.12 -9.11
N ASP A 258 -11.61 -15.90 -9.03
CA ASP A 258 -11.63 -17.26 -8.45
C ASP A 258 -12.25 -18.31 -9.38
N LYS A 259 -12.57 -17.91 -10.63
CA LYS A 259 -13.13 -18.78 -11.66
C LYS A 259 -12.50 -18.47 -13.02
N PRO A 260 -12.28 -19.50 -13.86
CA PRO A 260 -11.66 -19.33 -15.18
C PRO A 260 -12.57 -18.63 -16.21
N ASN A 261 -13.83 -18.36 -15.86
CA ASN A 261 -14.76 -17.59 -16.68
C ASN A 261 -14.96 -16.15 -16.17
N LEU A 262 -14.15 -15.69 -15.21
CA LEU A 262 -14.10 -14.29 -14.80
C LEU A 262 -12.84 -13.62 -15.34
N GLY A 263 -12.98 -12.40 -15.82
CA GLY A 263 -11.88 -11.60 -16.34
C GLY A 263 -11.96 -10.15 -15.89
N LEU A 264 -10.81 -9.54 -15.59
CA LEU A 264 -10.73 -8.12 -15.23
C LEU A 264 -9.94 -7.36 -16.30
N TYR A 265 -10.60 -6.39 -16.92
CA TYR A 265 -9.97 -5.47 -17.84
C TYR A 265 -9.42 -4.25 -17.09
N LEU A 266 -8.13 -3.97 -17.28
CA LEU A 266 -7.46 -2.77 -16.79
C LEU A 266 -7.02 -1.92 -18.00
N PRO A 267 -7.63 -0.74 -18.22
CA PRO A 267 -7.13 0.19 -19.23
C PRO A 267 -5.80 0.82 -18.80
N PRO A 268 -5.09 1.50 -19.71
CA PRO A 268 -3.91 2.30 -19.35
C PRO A 268 -4.26 3.35 -18.30
N MET A 269 -3.24 3.82 -17.58
CA MET A 269 -3.38 4.72 -16.44
C MET A 269 -4.25 4.15 -15.31
N THR A 270 -4.25 2.83 -15.15
CA THR A 270 -4.81 2.14 -13.98
C THR A 270 -3.68 1.55 -13.15
N TRP A 271 -3.59 1.91 -11.88
CA TRP A 271 -2.66 1.28 -10.95
C TRP A 271 -3.21 -0.08 -10.50
N GLY A 272 -2.47 -1.14 -10.82
CA GLY A 272 -2.87 -2.53 -10.58
C GLY A 272 -2.05 -3.20 -9.49
N ILE A 273 -2.73 -3.87 -8.56
CA ILE A 273 -2.09 -4.68 -7.51
C ILE A 273 -2.73 -6.06 -7.51
N GLN A 274 -1.93 -7.11 -7.49
CA GLN A 274 -2.39 -8.50 -7.38
C GLN A 274 -1.78 -9.14 -6.12
N TYR A 275 -2.61 -9.67 -5.24
CA TYR A 275 -2.17 -10.23 -3.96
C TYR A 275 -3.13 -11.32 -3.47
N LYS A 276 -2.80 -11.95 -2.33
CA LYS A 276 -3.58 -13.08 -1.78
C LYS A 276 -3.81 -14.18 -2.82
N TYR A 277 -2.74 -14.58 -3.50
CA TYR A 277 -2.75 -15.76 -4.38
C TYR A 277 -3.02 -17.01 -3.52
N SER A 278 -3.97 -17.84 -3.96
CA SER A 278 -4.06 -19.23 -3.46
C SER A 278 -2.80 -20.00 -3.86
N GLU A 279 -2.50 -21.08 -3.14
CA GLU A 279 -1.30 -21.90 -3.38
C GLU A 279 -1.23 -22.43 -4.82
N ASP A 280 -2.37 -22.73 -5.42
CA ASP A 280 -2.50 -23.27 -6.78
C ASP A 280 -2.85 -22.20 -7.84
N ALA A 281 -2.76 -20.91 -7.47
CA ALA A 281 -3.18 -19.82 -8.34
C ALA A 281 -2.31 -19.68 -9.58
N VAL A 282 -2.96 -19.55 -10.74
CA VAL A 282 -2.32 -19.23 -12.00
C VAL A 282 -3.07 -18.05 -12.63
N LEU A 283 -2.42 -16.89 -12.71
CA LEU A 283 -2.94 -15.70 -13.34
C LEU A 283 -2.44 -15.60 -14.77
N LEU A 284 -3.35 -15.68 -15.73
CA LEU A 284 -3.12 -15.35 -17.13
C LEU A 284 -3.39 -13.86 -17.36
N VAL A 285 -2.45 -13.20 -18.02
CA VAL A 285 -2.60 -11.80 -18.42
C VAL A 285 -2.40 -11.66 -19.92
N PHE A 286 -3.39 -11.09 -20.60
CA PHE A 286 -3.25 -10.59 -21.96
C PHE A 286 -2.85 -9.12 -21.94
N ALA A 287 -1.93 -8.73 -22.83
CA ALA A 287 -1.43 -7.38 -22.96
C ALA A 287 -1.50 -6.91 -24.41
N SER A 288 -2.01 -5.69 -24.62
CA SER A 288 -2.11 -5.05 -25.94
C SER A 288 -0.77 -4.70 -26.57
N HIS A 289 0.29 -4.60 -25.76
CA HIS A 289 1.63 -4.19 -26.19
C HIS A 289 2.68 -5.27 -25.89
N PHE A 290 3.77 -5.25 -26.67
CA PHE A 290 4.99 -5.98 -26.33
C PHE A 290 5.56 -5.48 -24.99
N TYR A 291 6.55 -6.20 -24.44
CA TYR A 291 7.20 -5.72 -23.23
C TYR A 291 7.99 -4.44 -23.52
N ASP A 292 7.67 -3.39 -22.79
CA ASP A 292 8.46 -2.16 -22.72
C ASP A 292 8.59 -1.74 -21.26
N SER A 293 9.82 -1.60 -20.77
CA SER A 293 10.08 -1.14 -19.41
C SER A 293 9.74 0.33 -19.20
N ALA A 294 9.78 1.15 -20.25
CA ALA A 294 9.48 2.59 -20.19
C ALA A 294 7.98 2.88 -20.01
N ASP A 295 7.12 1.91 -20.34
CA ASP A 295 5.67 2.02 -20.17
C ASP A 295 5.21 1.90 -18.70
N TYR A 296 6.10 1.56 -17.76
CA TYR A 296 5.76 1.34 -16.36
C TYR A 296 5.88 2.61 -15.50
N ILE A 297 4.83 2.92 -14.75
CA ILE A 297 4.86 3.85 -13.62
C ILE A 297 4.92 3.03 -12.33
N ARG A 298 6.08 3.01 -11.65
CA ARG A 298 6.33 2.15 -10.47
C ARG A 298 6.24 2.88 -9.14
N GLU A 299 6.17 4.21 -9.16
CA GLU A 299 6.03 5.04 -7.98
C GLU A 299 4.61 5.59 -7.92
N TYR A 300 3.88 5.29 -6.84
CA TYR A 300 2.48 5.70 -6.72
C TYR A 300 2.33 7.23 -6.74
N GLY A 301 3.27 7.97 -6.17
CA GLY A 301 3.29 9.44 -6.23
C GLY A 301 3.34 9.96 -7.68
N ALA A 302 4.25 9.40 -8.48
CA ALA A 302 4.36 9.77 -9.90
C ALA A 302 3.09 9.41 -10.70
N PHE A 303 2.44 8.28 -10.36
CA PHE A 303 1.15 7.92 -10.93
C PHE A 303 0.07 8.97 -10.61
N ILE A 304 -0.04 9.39 -9.34
CA ILE A 304 -0.99 10.43 -8.93
C ILE A 304 -0.74 11.76 -9.64
N ASP A 305 0.53 12.16 -9.79
CA ASP A 305 0.88 13.39 -10.49
C ASP A 305 0.51 13.31 -11.97
N GLN A 306 0.75 12.17 -12.62
CA GLN A 306 0.35 11.96 -14.02
C GLN A 306 -1.17 11.97 -14.20
N VAL A 307 -1.92 11.35 -13.29
CA VAL A 307 -3.40 11.39 -13.30
C VAL A 307 -3.89 12.82 -13.17
N ARG A 308 -3.30 13.63 -12.29
CA ARG A 308 -3.67 15.04 -12.11
C ARG A 308 -3.39 15.87 -13.36
N ASN A 309 -2.24 15.70 -13.99
CA ASN A 309 -1.83 16.44 -15.18
C ASN A 309 -2.70 16.11 -16.40
N ASN A 310 -3.14 14.86 -16.57
CA ASN A 310 -4.03 14.46 -17.66
C ASN A 310 -5.48 14.97 -17.51
N HIS A 311 -5.81 15.56 -16.35
CA HIS A 311 -7.13 16.09 -16.02
C HIS A 311 -7.15 17.62 -15.88
N ALA A 312 -6.00 18.29 -16.01
CA ALA A 312 -5.86 19.74 -16.08
C ALA A 312 -5.93 20.21 -17.56
#